data_AF-A0A432K7N5-F1
#
_entry.id   AF-A0A432K7N5-F1
#
_cell.length_a   1.000
_cell.length_b   1.000
_cell.length_c   1.000
_cell.angle_alpha   90.00
_cell.angle_beta   90.00
_cell.angle_gamma   90.00
#
_symmetry.space_group_name_H-M   'P 1'
#
loop_
_entity.id
_entity.type
_entity.pdbx_description
1 polymer ?
#
loop_
_entity_poly.entity_id
_entity_poly.type
_entity_poly.pdbx_seq_one_letter_code
_entity_poly.pdbx_strand_id
1 'polypeptide(L)'
;MYKNLIVVFFIIVLSACSSSRSAKRVAAEMEAAPAWVKSRPITNIYYVGIGKVNKKSNPNNYQEAAKRIALNDLASEISVNIQSNSLMSSFEDNAGFKSEFTRYIQMEMSKDLEGYQMQGSFETEDQYMVYYRLSKVKWAEIQAKRKAAAADRAKNLFLQAQKEKEALNYTSAIKTYLNSLLEIKKYWNEAVYYSIDNQKRRLDMDIRSDLISTLSEIQLIVEPSVLDINYNNHFKNTLGVKVVNAKGQLLSNFPISVNYRKTSIPFQTIIYSSTEVRNVMIENIKYKPNAMFVLVEIQKGKVLPIKSDDKHLLKFLRDAFQVNPIQVEVNYELPKIYIEDKMNKSPYYHYLKDAIQHSFGKQHFSLVSSKKAADLIFVVKVHESNANTTSQVKTKRLSYSIEVRNRKKGNIVYTYSSESYKGVAYSLDEANEKAYIKAS
;
A
#
# COMPACT_ATOMS: atom_id res chain seq x y z
N MET A 1 -56.18 61.37 -9.47
CA MET A 1 -55.28 60.27 -9.06
C MET A 1 -53.83 60.76 -8.85
N TYR A 2 -53.64 61.81 -8.05
CA TYR A 2 -52.31 62.41 -7.76
C TYR A 2 -52.31 63.12 -6.38
N LYS A 3 -52.85 62.47 -5.34
CA LYS A 3 -52.82 63.04 -3.97
C LYS A 3 -52.28 62.09 -2.89
N ASN A 4 -52.08 60.82 -3.21
CA ASN A 4 -51.55 59.82 -2.27
C ASN A 4 -50.09 59.40 -2.54
N LEU A 5 -49.41 60.00 -3.54
CA LEU A 5 -48.01 59.68 -3.86
C LEU A 5 -46.99 60.60 -3.16
N ILE A 6 -47.43 61.72 -2.56
CA ILE A 6 -46.52 62.72 -1.95
C ILE A 6 -46.27 62.44 -0.46
N VAL A 7 -47.16 61.71 0.22
CA VAL A 7 -47.00 61.39 1.66
C VAL A 7 -46.04 60.23 1.89
N VAL A 8 -45.84 59.34 0.90
CA VAL A 8 -44.89 58.21 1.01
C VAL A 8 -43.44 58.64 0.77
N PHE A 9 -43.21 59.76 0.06
CA PHE A 9 -41.84 60.25 -0.21
C PHE A 9 -41.23 61.02 0.96
N PHE A 10 -42.04 61.54 1.89
CA PHE A 10 -41.55 62.35 3.02
C PHE A 10 -41.16 61.53 4.27
N ILE A 11 -41.56 60.25 4.33
CA ILE A 11 -41.23 59.35 5.46
C ILE A 11 -39.93 58.55 5.22
N ILE A 12 -39.43 58.48 3.98
CA ILE A 12 -38.19 57.74 3.65
C ILE A 12 -36.92 58.57 3.91
N VAL A 13 -37.02 59.90 4.03
CA VAL A 13 -35.85 60.79 4.20
C VAL A 13 -35.36 60.90 5.66
N LEU A 14 -36.16 60.49 6.65
CA LEU A 14 -35.78 60.60 8.08
C LEU A 14 -35.00 59.40 8.64
N SER A 15 -34.87 58.30 7.89
CA SER A 15 -34.11 57.11 8.33
C SER A 15 -32.63 57.12 7.91
N ALA A 16 -32.19 58.12 7.15
CA ALA A 16 -30.81 58.20 6.64
C ALA A 16 -29.80 58.83 7.62
N CYS A 17 -30.23 59.29 8.80
CA CYS A 17 -29.38 60.04 9.74
C CYS A 17 -28.85 59.22 10.92
N SER A 18 -29.14 57.91 11.00
CA SER A 18 -28.61 57.03 12.06
C SER A 18 -27.26 56.40 11.69
N SER A 19 -26.97 56.22 10.40
CA SER A 19 -25.71 55.63 9.91
C SER A 19 -24.50 56.57 10.04
N SER A 20 -24.72 57.89 10.01
CA SER A 20 -23.65 58.87 10.20
C SER A 20 -23.21 59.00 11.66
N ARG A 21 -24.11 58.79 12.63
CA ARG A 21 -23.78 58.77 14.07
C ARG A 21 -22.95 57.56 14.47
N SER A 22 -23.26 56.37 13.96
CA SER A 22 -22.49 55.16 14.25
C SER A 22 -21.09 55.24 13.64
N ALA A 23 -20.95 55.71 12.39
CA ALA A 23 -19.64 55.89 11.76
C ALA A 23 -18.76 56.92 12.50
N LYS A 24 -19.36 58.03 12.96
CA LYS A 24 -18.64 59.08 13.70
C LYS A 24 -18.23 58.63 15.12
N ARG A 25 -19.04 57.77 15.76
CA ARG A 25 -18.74 57.16 17.06
C ARG A 25 -17.61 56.13 16.96
N VAL A 26 -17.65 55.26 15.95
CA VAL A 26 -16.57 54.28 15.68
C VAL A 26 -15.26 55.00 15.35
N ALA A 27 -15.29 56.11 14.60
CA ALA A 27 -14.11 56.91 14.31
C ALA A 27 -13.51 57.55 15.58
N ALA A 28 -14.34 58.10 16.48
CA ALA A 28 -13.89 58.65 17.75
C ALA A 28 -13.32 57.58 18.71
N GLU A 29 -13.92 56.38 18.76
CA GLU A 29 -13.40 55.25 19.53
C GLU A 29 -12.02 54.79 18.99
N MET A 30 -11.84 54.76 17.66
CA MET A 30 -10.55 54.44 17.03
C MET A 30 -9.48 55.53 17.23
N GLU A 31 -9.88 56.80 17.35
CA GLU A 31 -8.97 57.91 17.62
C GLU A 31 -8.36 57.85 19.03
N ALA A 32 -9.15 57.42 20.02
CA ALA A 32 -8.71 57.17 21.40
C ALA A 32 -7.98 55.81 21.58
N ALA A 33 -7.88 55.00 20.52
CA ALA A 33 -7.30 53.67 20.63
C ALA A 33 -5.78 53.69 20.90
N PRO A 34 -5.24 52.72 21.66
CA PRO A 34 -3.81 52.55 21.86
C PRO A 34 -3.04 52.42 20.53
N ALA A 35 -1.76 52.82 20.52
CA ALA A 35 -0.92 52.78 19.31
C ALA A 35 -0.86 51.40 18.63
N TRP A 36 -0.89 50.32 19.42
CA TRP A 36 -0.86 48.94 18.91
C TRP A 36 -2.14 48.54 18.15
N VAL A 37 -3.26 49.22 18.39
CA VAL A 37 -4.53 49.03 17.67
C VAL A 37 -4.47 49.70 16.30
N LYS A 38 -3.78 50.85 16.21
CA LYS A 38 -3.64 51.65 14.99
C LYS A 38 -2.58 51.06 14.05
N SER A 39 -1.52 50.50 14.60
CA SER A 39 -0.42 49.89 13.82
C SER A 39 0.27 48.77 14.59
N ARG A 40 0.68 47.71 13.89
CA ARG A 40 1.42 46.59 14.49
C ARG A 40 2.73 47.09 15.11
N PRO A 41 3.02 46.79 16.39
CA PRO A 41 4.30 47.12 16.99
C PRO A 41 5.48 46.48 16.26
N ILE A 42 6.51 47.26 15.92
CA ILE A 42 7.77 46.78 15.37
C ILE A 42 8.76 46.61 16.52
N THR A 43 9.27 45.40 16.72
CA THR A 43 10.16 45.11 17.85
C THR A 43 11.17 44.02 17.53
N ASN A 44 12.41 44.25 17.95
CA ASN A 44 13.49 43.29 17.77
C ASN A 44 13.57 42.26 18.90
N ILE A 45 12.95 42.54 20.05
CA ILE A 45 13.08 41.75 21.29
C ILE A 45 11.84 40.91 21.61
N TYR A 46 10.70 41.20 20.98
CA TYR A 46 9.47 40.43 21.15
C TYR A 46 8.95 39.90 19.81
N TYR A 47 8.27 38.76 19.86
CA TYR A 47 7.24 38.39 18.90
C TYR A 47 5.91 39.02 19.36
N VAL A 48 5.03 39.33 18.42
CA VAL A 48 3.78 40.06 18.56
C VAL A 48 2.65 39.23 17.94
N GLY A 49 1.56 39.07 18.66
CA GLY A 49 0.34 38.45 18.15
C GLY A 49 -0.84 39.36 18.36
N ILE A 50 -1.54 39.73 17.29
CA ILE A 50 -2.74 40.58 17.37
C ILE A 50 -3.96 39.79 16.88
N GLY A 51 -4.96 39.68 17.74
CA GLY A 51 -6.23 39.05 17.42
C GLY A 51 -7.31 40.10 17.30
N LYS A 52 -8.07 40.07 16.20
CA LYS A 52 -9.20 40.96 15.96
C LYS A 52 -10.44 40.15 15.61
N VAL A 53 -11.53 40.39 16.31
CA VAL A 53 -12.83 39.73 16.05
C VAL A 53 -13.95 40.73 16.01
N ASN A 54 -14.97 40.41 15.21
CA ASN A 54 -16.27 41.05 15.29
C ASN A 54 -17.11 40.36 16.37
N LYS A 55 -17.61 41.14 17.35
CA LYS A 55 -18.42 40.66 18.47
C LYS A 55 -19.74 40.07 18.01
N LYS A 56 -20.35 40.60 16.95
CA LYS A 56 -21.60 40.09 16.36
C LYS A 56 -21.43 38.71 15.74
N SER A 57 -20.24 38.40 15.22
CA SER A 57 -19.93 37.08 14.66
C SER A 57 -19.57 36.03 15.73
N ASN A 58 -19.24 36.45 16.96
CA ASN A 58 -18.82 35.57 18.06
C ASN A 58 -19.45 36.02 19.40
N PRO A 59 -20.79 36.09 19.51
CA PRO A 59 -21.46 36.81 20.60
C PRO A 59 -21.14 36.26 22.00
N ASN A 60 -20.91 34.95 22.12
CA ASN A 60 -20.71 34.30 23.42
C ASN A 60 -19.23 34.00 23.74
N ASN A 61 -18.30 34.21 22.80
CA ASN A 61 -16.90 33.77 22.95
C ASN A 61 -15.88 34.63 22.18
N TYR A 62 -16.22 35.89 21.84
CA TYR A 62 -15.34 36.78 21.08
C TYR A 62 -13.95 36.95 21.75
N GLN A 63 -13.86 36.94 23.08
CA GLN A 63 -12.57 37.05 23.78
C GLN A 63 -11.67 35.84 23.54
N GLU A 64 -12.23 34.63 23.61
CA GLU A 64 -11.50 33.39 23.33
C GLU A 64 -11.14 33.28 21.85
N ALA A 65 -12.05 33.69 20.97
CA ALA A 65 -11.80 33.75 19.54
C ALA A 65 -10.65 34.72 19.20
N ALA A 66 -10.64 35.91 19.79
CA ALA A 66 -9.56 36.89 19.61
C ALA A 66 -8.24 36.38 20.16
N LYS A 67 -8.25 35.74 21.34
CA LYS A 67 -7.06 35.08 21.89
C LYS A 67 -6.52 34.02 20.92
N ARG A 68 -7.37 33.16 20.36
CA ARG A 68 -6.96 32.12 19.40
C ARG A 68 -6.33 32.73 18.14
N ILE A 69 -6.94 33.79 17.60
CA ILE A 69 -6.39 34.50 16.43
C ILE A 69 -5.04 35.13 16.78
N ALA A 70 -4.91 35.79 17.94
CA ALA A 70 -3.66 36.40 18.37
C ALA A 70 -2.53 35.37 18.58
N LEU A 71 -2.83 34.20 19.14
CA LEU A 71 -1.86 33.13 19.30
C LEU A 71 -1.45 32.51 17.95
N ASN A 72 -2.37 32.39 16.99
CA ASN A 72 -2.05 31.95 15.63
C ASN A 72 -1.19 32.99 14.87
N ASP A 73 -1.47 34.28 15.05
CA ASP A 73 -0.65 35.37 14.51
C ASP A 73 0.77 35.33 15.10
N LEU A 74 0.87 35.16 16.42
CA LEU A 74 2.15 34.99 17.14
C LEU A 74 2.93 33.78 16.64
N ALA A 75 2.27 32.61 16.50
CA ALA A 75 2.88 31.39 15.98
C ALA A 75 3.37 31.57 14.54
N SER A 76 2.59 32.30 13.72
CA SER A 76 2.96 32.61 12.34
C SER A 76 4.22 33.46 12.29
N GLU A 77 4.32 34.52 13.11
CA GLU A 77 5.53 35.35 13.18
C GLU A 77 6.76 34.55 13.64
N ILE A 78 6.62 33.64 14.61
CA ILE A 78 7.71 32.76 15.05
C ILE A 78 8.13 31.79 13.95
N SER A 79 7.17 31.24 13.21
CA SER A 79 7.43 30.24 12.16
C SER A 79 8.15 30.83 10.93
N VAL A 80 8.17 32.15 10.78
CA VAL A 80 8.91 32.84 9.71
C VAL A 80 10.40 32.80 10.03
N ASN A 81 11.05 31.71 9.63
CA ASN A 81 12.46 31.57 9.21
C ASN A 81 12.86 30.08 9.19
N ILE A 82 12.42 29.34 8.18
CA ILE A 82 12.92 27.98 7.94
C ILE A 82 14.17 28.09 7.07
N GLN A 83 15.34 28.10 7.70
CA GLN A 83 16.62 28.03 7.01
C GLN A 83 16.91 26.59 6.55
N SER A 84 17.44 26.43 5.33
CA SER A 84 17.81 25.15 4.74
C SER A 84 19.02 24.55 5.43
N ASN A 85 18.82 23.48 6.21
CA ASN A 85 19.90 22.62 6.69
C ASN A 85 20.08 21.37 5.84
N SER A 86 21.21 20.70 6.02
CA SER A 86 21.66 19.55 5.22
C SER A 86 20.70 18.35 5.20
N LEU A 87 19.88 18.16 6.24
CA LEU A 87 18.83 17.13 6.23
C LEU A 87 17.78 17.51 5.18
N MET A 88 17.32 18.76 5.18
CA MET A 88 16.39 19.29 4.18
C MET A 88 17.00 19.27 2.77
N SER A 89 18.29 19.58 2.62
CA SER A 89 18.96 19.57 1.31
C SER A 89 19.15 18.17 0.70
N SER A 90 19.03 17.11 1.50
CA SER A 90 19.16 15.73 1.01
C SER A 90 17.86 15.15 0.45
N PHE A 91 16.74 15.87 0.55
CA PHE A 91 15.50 15.46 -0.08
C PHE A 91 15.50 15.98 -1.52
N GLU A 92 15.72 15.09 -2.48
CA GLU A 92 15.82 15.42 -3.91
C GLU A 92 14.54 16.06 -4.50
N ASP A 93 13.41 15.95 -3.78
CA ASP A 93 12.10 16.54 -4.13
C ASP A 93 11.72 17.64 -3.11
N ASN A 94 12.49 18.72 -3.13
CA ASN A 94 12.48 19.79 -2.14
C ASN A 94 11.11 20.48 -1.95
N ALA A 95 10.23 20.48 -2.96
CA ALA A 95 8.97 21.23 -2.91
C ALA A 95 7.94 20.60 -1.98
N GLY A 96 7.70 19.29 -2.11
CA GLY A 96 6.72 18.56 -1.30
C GLY A 96 7.13 18.46 0.16
N PHE A 97 8.40 18.12 0.43
CA PHE A 97 8.93 18.06 1.80
C PHE A 97 8.83 19.42 2.50
N LYS A 98 9.32 20.50 1.88
CA LYS A 98 9.37 21.83 2.50
C LYS A 98 7.97 22.34 2.84
N SER A 99 7.00 22.15 1.96
CA SER A 99 5.60 22.56 2.22
C SER A 99 5.02 21.83 3.43
N GLU A 100 5.11 20.49 3.44
CA GLU A 100 4.55 19.68 4.53
C GLU A 100 5.29 19.90 5.86
N PHE A 101 6.61 20.05 5.81
CA PHE A 101 7.41 20.37 6.99
C PHE A 101 7.06 21.76 7.55
N THR A 102 6.89 22.76 6.69
CA THR A 102 6.47 24.11 7.11
C THR A 102 5.11 24.06 7.82
N ARG A 103 4.13 23.35 7.24
CA ARG A 103 2.80 23.16 7.84
C ARG A 103 2.88 22.45 9.19
N TYR A 104 3.70 21.40 9.28
CA TYR A 104 3.94 20.67 10.52
C TYR A 104 4.53 21.60 11.60
N ILE A 105 5.56 22.38 11.28
CA ILE A 105 6.16 23.33 12.23
C ILE A 105 5.15 24.40 12.66
N GLN A 106 4.37 24.97 11.74
CA GLN A 106 3.32 25.94 12.10
C GLN A 106 2.30 25.35 13.07
N MET A 107 1.84 24.12 12.82
CA MET A 107 0.90 23.42 13.71
C MET A 107 1.52 23.16 15.09
N GLU A 108 2.76 22.68 15.15
CA GLU A 108 3.43 22.42 16.41
C GLU A 108 3.72 23.71 17.18
N MET A 109 4.14 24.79 16.51
CA MET A 109 4.32 26.11 17.14
C MET A 109 3.05 26.56 17.86
N SER A 110 1.87 26.45 17.21
CA SER A 110 0.60 26.85 17.83
C SER A 110 0.24 26.05 19.09
N LYS A 111 0.64 24.78 19.18
CA LYS A 111 0.42 23.94 20.37
C LYS A 111 1.39 24.26 21.51
N ASP A 112 2.62 24.62 21.15
CA ASP A 112 3.76 24.72 22.05
C ASP A 112 4.00 26.11 22.64
N LEU A 113 3.20 27.10 22.23
CA LEU A 113 3.31 28.49 22.67
C LEU A 113 3.17 28.61 24.18
N GLU A 114 4.23 29.07 24.82
CA GLU A 114 4.29 29.31 26.27
C GLU A 114 5.08 30.58 26.56
N GLY A 115 4.83 31.16 27.73
CA GLY A 115 5.54 32.36 28.18
C GLY A 115 5.12 33.65 27.48
N TYR A 116 4.05 33.62 26.68
CA TYR A 116 3.42 34.80 26.10
C TYR A 116 2.68 35.61 27.18
N GLN A 117 2.56 36.90 26.97
CA GLN A 117 1.92 37.83 27.91
C GLN A 117 0.91 38.70 27.16
N MET A 118 -0.31 38.84 27.70
CA MET A 118 -1.24 39.86 27.21
C MET A 118 -0.68 41.23 27.57
N GLN A 119 -0.60 42.11 26.59
CA GLN A 119 -0.13 43.49 26.75
C GLN A 119 -1.27 44.49 26.74
N GLY A 120 -2.37 44.14 26.07
CA GLY A 120 -3.55 44.98 26.06
C GLY A 120 -4.74 44.28 25.41
N SER A 121 -5.91 44.77 25.76
CA SER A 121 -7.16 44.56 25.05
C SER A 121 -7.73 45.91 24.67
N PHE A 122 -8.48 45.95 23.58
CA PHE A 122 -9.21 47.12 23.13
C PHE A 122 -10.55 46.67 22.57
N GLU A 123 -11.61 47.38 22.94
CA GLU A 123 -12.97 46.99 22.62
C GLU A 123 -13.79 48.19 22.17
N THR A 124 -14.56 47.98 21.11
CA THR A 124 -15.59 48.90 20.63
C THR A 124 -16.96 48.22 20.70
N GLU A 125 -18.00 48.92 20.28
CA GLU A 125 -19.35 48.33 20.18
C GLU A 125 -19.35 47.03 19.34
N ASP A 126 -18.58 47.01 18.24
CA ASP A 126 -18.58 45.92 17.27
C ASP A 126 -17.33 45.02 17.27
N GLN A 127 -16.20 45.49 17.82
CA GLN A 127 -14.92 44.79 17.70
C GLN A 127 -14.26 44.54 19.04
N TYR A 128 -13.57 43.42 19.14
CA TYR A 128 -12.67 43.11 20.24
C TYR A 128 -11.29 42.78 19.68
N MET A 129 -10.27 43.42 20.23
CA MET A 129 -8.87 43.28 19.83
C MET A 129 -8.02 42.93 21.04
N VAL A 130 -7.07 42.01 20.87
CA VAL A 130 -6.10 41.64 21.91
C VAL A 130 -4.70 41.61 21.35
N TYR A 131 -3.74 42.04 22.16
CA TYR A 131 -2.31 42.05 21.84
C TYR A 131 -1.55 41.19 22.84
N TYR A 132 -0.86 40.17 22.32
CA TYR A 132 0.08 39.34 23.05
C TYR A 132 1.52 39.60 22.58
N ARG A 133 2.48 39.50 23.50
CA ARG A 133 3.90 39.49 23.18
C ARG A 133 4.63 38.29 23.77
N LEU A 134 5.72 37.87 23.15
CA LEU A 134 6.61 36.82 23.65
C LEU A 134 8.08 37.24 23.48
N SER A 135 8.87 37.19 24.56
CA SER A 135 10.29 37.54 24.49
C SER A 135 11.06 36.56 23.60
N LYS A 136 11.84 37.06 22.64
CA LYS A 136 12.65 36.22 21.75
C LYS A 136 13.72 35.45 22.51
N VAL A 137 14.34 36.06 23.52
CA VAL A 137 15.35 35.41 24.39
C VAL A 137 14.72 34.28 25.20
N LYS A 138 13.59 34.56 25.88
CA LYS A 138 12.87 33.54 26.66
C LYS A 138 12.41 32.38 25.79
N TRP A 139 11.92 32.69 24.59
CA TRP A 139 11.52 31.66 23.64
C TRP A 139 12.70 30.79 23.19
N ALA A 140 13.84 31.40 22.87
CA ALA A 140 15.06 30.69 22.50
C ALA A 140 15.55 29.76 23.62
N GLU A 141 15.51 30.20 24.88
CA GLU A 141 15.84 29.35 26.05
C GLU A 141 14.90 28.15 26.18
N ILE A 142 13.58 28.37 26.03
CA ILE A 142 12.58 27.30 26.05
C ILE A 142 12.84 26.30 24.92
N GLN A 143 13.08 26.78 23.70
CA GLN A 143 13.37 25.90 22.56
C GLN A 143 14.69 25.14 22.74
N ALA A 144 15.75 25.79 23.25
CA ALA A 144 17.03 25.13 23.53
C ALA A 144 16.88 24.00 24.55
N LYS A 145 16.15 24.23 25.65
CA LYS A 145 15.87 23.19 26.66
C LYS A 145 15.04 22.03 26.08
N ARG A 146 14.00 22.33 25.31
CA ARG A 146 13.16 21.30 24.65
C ARG A 146 13.97 20.50 23.62
N LYS A 147 14.82 21.16 22.85
CA LYS A 147 15.70 20.53 21.86
C LYS A 147 16.72 19.62 22.51
N ALA A 148 17.36 20.05 23.60
CA ALA A 148 18.28 19.21 24.38
C ALA A 148 17.58 17.95 24.91
N ALA A 149 16.41 18.10 25.52
CA ALA A 149 15.64 16.96 26.02
C ALA A 149 15.19 15.99 24.90
N ALA A 150 14.83 16.51 23.72
CA ALA A 150 14.51 15.68 22.56
C ALA A 150 15.75 14.96 22.01
N ALA A 151 16.89 15.63 21.96
CA ALA A 151 18.16 15.04 21.55
C ALA A 151 18.59 13.90 22.47
N ASP A 152 18.42 14.05 23.79
CA ASP A 152 18.74 13.00 24.77
C ASP A 152 17.84 11.76 24.59
N ARG A 153 16.54 11.95 24.39
CA ARG A 153 15.62 10.84 24.10
C ARG A 153 15.96 10.14 22.78
N ALA A 154 16.21 10.93 21.73
CA ALA A 154 16.60 10.41 20.43
C ALA A 154 17.92 9.64 20.51
N LYS A 155 18.92 10.15 21.24
CA LYS A 155 20.21 9.46 21.47
C LYS A 155 19.99 8.11 22.15
N ASN A 156 19.18 8.05 23.20
CA ASN A 156 18.91 6.79 23.90
C ASN A 156 18.27 5.75 22.96
N LEU A 157 17.30 6.16 22.14
CA LEU A 157 16.70 5.30 21.12
C LEU A 157 17.71 4.90 20.04
N PHE A 158 18.57 5.81 19.60
CA PHE A 158 19.59 5.54 18.59
C PHE A 158 20.56 4.44 19.05
N LEU A 159 21.10 4.58 20.28
CA LEU A 159 21.99 3.58 20.87
C LEU A 159 21.28 2.24 21.09
N GLN A 160 20.00 2.26 21.47
CA GLN A 160 19.20 1.05 21.60
C GLN A 160 19.01 0.35 20.24
N ALA A 161 18.75 1.10 19.18
CA ALA A 161 18.59 0.55 17.83
C ALA A 161 19.90 -0.07 17.31
N GLN A 162 21.06 0.52 17.63
CA GLN A 162 22.37 -0.06 17.31
C GLN A 162 22.54 -1.43 17.98
N LYS A 163 22.24 -1.55 19.29
CA LYS A 163 22.26 -2.83 20.01
C LYS A 163 21.29 -3.86 19.43
N GLU A 164 20.08 -3.43 19.05
CA GLU A 164 19.10 -4.30 18.40
C GLU A 164 19.60 -4.83 17.05
N LYS A 165 20.27 -3.98 16.25
CA LYS A 165 20.88 -4.38 14.97
C LYS A 165 22.01 -5.38 15.18
N GLU A 166 22.90 -5.13 16.15
CA GLU A 166 24.01 -6.02 16.53
C GLU A 166 23.49 -7.40 16.96
N ALA A 167 22.36 -7.43 17.66
CA ALA A 167 21.66 -8.65 18.05
C ALA A 167 20.83 -9.30 16.91
N LEU A 168 20.98 -8.85 15.66
CA LEU A 168 20.22 -9.30 14.48
C LEU A 168 18.70 -9.07 14.55
N ASN A 169 18.22 -8.25 15.47
CA ASN A 169 16.81 -7.88 15.60
C ASN A 169 16.45 -6.68 14.70
N TYR A 170 16.60 -6.85 13.39
CA TYR A 170 16.51 -5.75 12.42
C TYR A 170 15.15 -5.06 12.40
N THR A 171 14.05 -5.80 12.53
CA THR A 171 12.71 -5.21 12.53
C THR A 171 12.49 -4.29 13.74
N SER A 172 13.01 -4.67 14.91
CA SER A 172 13.03 -3.80 16.10
C SER A 172 13.95 -2.60 15.87
N ALA A 173 15.19 -2.85 15.41
CA ALA A 173 16.17 -1.79 15.17
C ALA A 173 15.62 -0.70 14.23
N ILE A 174 15.00 -1.10 13.11
CA ILE A 174 14.37 -0.19 12.14
C ILE A 174 13.27 0.65 12.80
N LYS A 175 12.40 0.04 13.61
CA LYS A 175 11.34 0.75 14.35
C LYS A 175 11.94 1.72 15.37
N THR A 176 12.97 1.31 16.09
CA THR A 176 13.63 2.12 17.11
C THR A 176 14.40 3.30 16.50
N TYR A 177 15.11 3.09 15.38
CA TYR A 177 15.72 4.17 14.59
C TYR A 177 14.68 5.16 14.06
N LEU A 178 13.56 4.65 13.53
CA LEU A 178 12.46 5.49 13.05
C LEU A 178 11.92 6.39 14.17
N ASN A 179 11.69 5.82 15.36
CA ASN A 179 11.25 6.57 16.53
C ASN A 179 12.30 7.60 16.96
N SER A 180 13.58 7.22 16.97
CA SER A 180 14.70 8.13 17.28
C SER A 180 14.72 9.35 16.34
N LEU A 181 14.54 9.13 15.03
CA LEU A 181 14.48 10.21 14.05
C LEU A 181 13.26 11.12 14.26
N LEU A 182 12.11 10.53 14.62
CA LEU A 182 10.86 11.26 14.86
C LEU A 182 10.87 12.08 16.16
N GLU A 183 11.62 11.67 17.19
CA GLU A 183 11.78 12.46 18.43
C GLU A 183 12.35 13.86 18.17
N ILE A 184 13.20 14.00 17.14
CA ILE A 184 13.81 15.27 16.75
C ILE A 184 13.13 15.90 15.52
N LYS A 185 11.96 15.40 15.10
CA LYS A 185 11.23 15.87 13.90
C LYS A 185 11.06 17.38 13.88
N LYS A 186 10.66 17.97 15.01
CA LYS A 186 10.49 19.43 15.17
C LYS A 186 11.75 20.25 14.86
N TYR A 187 12.92 19.64 14.95
CA TYR A 187 14.21 20.30 14.81
C TYR A 187 14.97 19.87 13.54
N TRP A 188 14.34 19.23 12.57
CA TRP A 188 15.02 18.79 11.33
C TRP A 188 15.54 19.95 10.45
N ASN A 189 15.03 21.16 10.64
CA ASN A 189 15.57 22.40 10.07
C ASN A 189 16.76 22.94 10.85
N GLU A 190 17.18 22.31 11.94
CA GLU A 190 18.29 22.71 12.81
C GLU A 190 19.29 21.56 12.95
N ALA A 191 20.58 21.88 13.15
CA ALA A 191 21.53 20.84 13.52
C ALA A 191 21.26 20.39 14.96
N VAL A 192 21.09 19.08 15.16
CA VAL A 192 20.95 18.46 16.48
C VAL A 192 22.25 17.72 16.78
N TYR A 193 22.95 18.16 17.82
CA TYR A 193 24.23 17.58 18.21
C TYR A 193 24.09 16.73 19.45
N TYR A 194 24.92 15.71 19.54
CA TYR A 194 25.14 14.92 20.75
C TYR A 194 26.63 14.63 20.90
N SER A 195 27.03 14.26 22.12
CA SER A 195 28.40 13.84 22.41
C SER A 195 28.47 12.34 22.66
N ILE A 196 29.44 11.70 22.02
CA ILE A 196 29.88 10.32 22.26
C ILE A 196 31.41 10.32 22.24
N ASP A 197 32.05 9.66 23.20
CA ASP A 197 33.52 9.61 23.33
C ASP A 197 34.21 10.99 23.22
N ASN A 198 33.60 12.00 23.84
CA ASN A 198 34.03 13.41 23.81
C ASN A 198 34.06 14.08 22.42
N GLN A 199 33.48 13.44 21.40
CA GLN A 199 33.29 14.02 20.07
C GLN A 199 31.86 14.50 19.86
N LYS A 200 31.73 15.73 19.36
CA LYS A 200 30.43 16.33 19.00
C LYS A 200 30.03 15.86 17.60
N ARG A 201 28.95 15.09 17.52
CA ARG A 201 28.43 14.53 16.26
C ARG A 201 27.01 15.02 15.99
N ARG A 202 26.58 14.92 14.72
CA ARG A 202 25.23 15.27 14.28
C ARG A 202 24.31 14.07 14.40
N LEU A 203 23.43 14.12 15.40
CA LEU A 203 22.54 13.01 15.74
C LEU A 203 21.57 12.69 14.60
N ASP A 204 21.05 13.72 13.93
CA ASP A 204 20.14 13.60 12.81
C ASP A 204 20.74 12.86 11.61
N MET A 205 22.02 13.12 11.32
CA MET A 205 22.76 12.45 10.26
C MET A 205 23.08 11.01 10.61
N ASP A 206 23.56 10.77 11.84
CA ASP A 206 23.95 9.44 12.30
C ASP A 206 22.74 8.48 12.31
N ILE A 207 21.59 8.90 12.88
CA ILE A 207 20.36 8.09 12.87
C ILE A 207 19.94 7.74 11.44
N ARG A 208 19.95 8.75 10.55
CA ARG A 208 19.54 8.57 9.15
C ARG A 208 20.47 7.62 8.41
N SER A 209 21.77 7.80 8.56
CA SER A 209 22.80 6.96 7.93
C SER A 209 22.63 5.50 8.35
N ASP A 210 22.53 5.25 9.65
CA ASP A 210 22.40 3.89 10.18
C ASP A 210 21.07 3.24 9.80
N LEU A 211 19.97 4.00 9.79
CA LEU A 211 18.68 3.51 9.34
C LEU A 211 18.69 3.15 7.84
N ILE A 212 19.23 4.01 6.97
CA ILE A 212 19.35 3.75 5.54
C ILE A 212 20.25 2.54 5.29
N SER A 213 21.42 2.48 5.95
CA SER A 213 22.33 1.33 5.85
C SER A 213 21.61 0.04 6.24
N THR A 214 20.93 0.03 7.39
CA THR A 214 20.19 -1.13 7.89
C THR A 214 19.10 -1.58 6.92
N LEU A 215 18.39 -0.64 6.27
CA LEU A 215 17.40 -0.97 5.26
C LEU A 215 18.02 -1.55 3.99
N SER A 216 19.15 -1.01 3.55
CA SER A 216 19.86 -1.44 2.34
C SER A 216 20.54 -2.80 2.48
N GLU A 217 20.85 -3.22 3.70
CA GLU A 217 21.47 -4.51 3.99
C GLU A 217 20.50 -5.70 3.83
N ILE A 218 19.17 -5.46 3.81
CA ILE A 218 18.15 -6.52 3.82
C ILE A 218 17.97 -7.11 2.43
N GLN A 219 18.11 -8.43 2.32
CA GLN A 219 17.93 -9.17 1.07
C GLN A 219 16.95 -10.33 1.28
N LEU A 220 16.00 -10.46 0.35
CA LEU A 220 15.11 -11.60 0.25
C LEU A 220 15.75 -12.65 -0.65
N ILE A 221 15.78 -13.91 -0.21
CA ILE A 221 16.29 -15.04 -1.00
C ILE A 221 15.23 -16.13 -1.04
N VAL A 222 15.07 -16.72 -2.23
CA VAL A 222 14.16 -17.83 -2.50
C VAL A 222 14.90 -18.96 -3.21
N GLU A 223 14.63 -20.20 -2.80
CA GLU A 223 15.24 -21.41 -3.36
C GLU A 223 14.17 -22.52 -3.44
N PRO A 224 13.99 -23.19 -4.59
CA PRO A 224 14.69 -22.99 -5.87
C PRO A 224 14.20 -21.73 -6.62
N SER A 225 14.96 -21.28 -7.62
CA SER A 225 14.57 -20.17 -8.52
C SER A 225 13.55 -20.57 -9.59
N VAL A 226 13.42 -21.87 -9.85
CA VAL A 226 12.42 -22.48 -10.75
C VAL A 226 11.71 -23.60 -10.00
N LEU A 227 10.39 -23.61 -10.07
CA LEU A 227 9.54 -24.65 -9.50
C LEU A 227 9.04 -25.57 -10.61
N ASP A 228 9.55 -26.81 -10.64
CA ASP A 228 8.98 -27.85 -11.48
C ASP A 228 7.69 -28.37 -10.85
N ILE A 229 6.60 -28.33 -11.61
CA ILE A 229 5.25 -28.73 -11.18
C ILE A 229 4.72 -29.71 -12.23
N ASN A 230 4.62 -30.98 -11.87
CA ASN A 230 4.31 -32.05 -12.84
C ASN A 230 3.56 -33.22 -12.19
N TYR A 231 3.19 -34.20 -13.01
CA TYR A 231 2.43 -35.34 -12.53
C TYR A 231 3.16 -36.18 -11.45
N ASN A 232 4.50 -36.29 -11.51
CA ASN A 232 5.27 -37.11 -10.58
C ASN A 232 5.31 -36.50 -9.16
N ASN A 233 5.34 -35.18 -9.04
CA ASN A 233 5.26 -34.49 -7.75
C ASN A 233 3.82 -34.13 -7.35
N HIS A 234 2.83 -34.73 -8.02
CA HIS A 234 1.40 -34.47 -7.79
C HIS A 234 1.03 -32.99 -7.95
N PHE A 235 1.72 -32.28 -8.84
CA PHE A 235 1.59 -30.84 -9.07
C PHE A 235 1.85 -29.99 -7.81
N LYS A 236 2.83 -30.40 -7.01
CA LYS A 236 3.26 -29.70 -5.79
C LYS A 236 4.77 -29.59 -5.73
N ASN A 237 5.25 -28.48 -5.18
CA ASN A 237 6.67 -28.29 -4.87
C ASN A 237 6.82 -27.35 -3.67
N THR A 238 7.99 -27.38 -3.03
CA THR A 238 8.28 -26.55 -1.85
C THR A 238 9.18 -25.40 -2.24
N LEU A 239 8.82 -24.19 -1.82
CA LEU A 239 9.62 -22.99 -1.97
C LEU A 239 10.22 -22.60 -0.62
N GLY A 240 11.53 -22.66 -0.52
CA GLY A 240 12.29 -22.14 0.62
C GLY A 240 12.43 -20.63 0.51
N VAL A 241 12.16 -19.92 1.60
CA VAL A 241 12.25 -18.46 1.68
C VAL A 241 13.03 -18.05 2.93
N LYS A 242 13.98 -17.14 2.77
CA LYS A 242 14.78 -16.57 3.85
C LYS A 242 15.04 -15.08 3.62
N VAL A 243 15.31 -14.35 4.70
CA VAL A 243 15.79 -12.97 4.64
C VAL A 243 17.17 -12.95 5.27
N VAL A 244 18.12 -12.28 4.64
CA VAL A 244 19.49 -12.14 5.13
C VAL A 244 19.94 -10.69 5.16
N ASN A 245 20.97 -10.38 5.94
CA ASN A 245 21.70 -9.13 5.82
C ASN A 245 22.81 -9.22 4.74
N ALA A 246 23.53 -8.12 4.51
CA ALA A 246 24.65 -8.06 3.56
C ALA A 246 25.81 -9.04 3.88
N LYS A 247 25.90 -9.55 5.12
CA LYS A 247 26.86 -10.57 5.54
C LYS A 247 26.34 -12.01 5.39
N GLY A 248 25.13 -12.19 4.85
CA GLY A 248 24.49 -13.50 4.71
C GLY A 248 23.87 -14.07 6.00
N GLN A 249 23.83 -13.30 7.09
CA GLN A 249 23.23 -13.75 8.35
C GLN A 249 21.70 -13.72 8.26
N LEU A 250 21.05 -14.78 8.73
CA LEU A 250 19.60 -14.92 8.69
C LEU A 250 18.90 -13.91 9.60
N LEU A 251 17.89 -13.24 9.06
CA LEU A 251 17.08 -12.24 9.74
C LEU A 251 15.66 -12.76 9.95
N SER A 252 15.16 -12.64 11.18
CA SER A 252 13.82 -13.08 11.58
C SER A 252 12.78 -11.95 11.54
N ASN A 253 11.50 -12.33 11.63
CA ASN A 253 10.35 -11.43 11.78
C ASN A 253 10.05 -10.51 10.59
N PHE A 254 10.65 -10.73 9.42
CA PHE A 254 10.28 -10.00 8.21
C PHE A 254 8.99 -10.57 7.61
N PRO A 255 7.96 -9.75 7.41
CA PRO A 255 6.72 -10.18 6.76
C PRO A 255 6.94 -10.34 5.26
N ILE A 256 6.77 -11.57 4.77
CA ILE A 256 6.94 -11.94 3.36
C ILE A 256 5.59 -12.38 2.84
N SER A 257 5.12 -11.80 1.74
CA SER A 257 3.96 -12.34 1.03
C SER A 257 4.36 -13.27 -0.10
N VAL A 258 3.59 -14.35 -0.25
CA VAL A 258 3.71 -15.30 -1.35
C VAL A 258 2.38 -15.32 -2.10
N ASN A 259 2.43 -14.99 -3.39
CA ASN A 259 1.24 -14.80 -4.23
C ASN A 259 1.35 -15.62 -5.53
N TYR A 260 0.30 -16.39 -5.85
CA TYR A 260 0.19 -17.08 -7.15
C TYR A 260 -1.28 -17.41 -7.47
N ARG A 261 -1.59 -17.80 -8.72
CA ARG A 261 -2.96 -18.17 -9.11
C ARG A 261 -3.21 -19.66 -8.90
N LYS A 262 -4.13 -20.02 -7.99
CA LYS A 262 -4.68 -21.39 -7.93
C LYS A 262 -5.83 -21.56 -8.92
N THR A 263 -6.22 -22.83 -9.14
CA THR A 263 -7.34 -23.21 -10.03
C THR A 263 -8.66 -22.54 -9.66
N SER A 264 -8.95 -22.38 -8.37
CA SER A 264 -10.19 -21.77 -7.86
C SER A 264 -10.07 -20.25 -7.71
N ILE A 265 -9.20 -19.79 -6.81
CA ILE A 265 -9.00 -18.38 -6.45
C ILE A 265 -7.50 -18.04 -6.38
N PRO A 266 -7.10 -16.76 -6.48
CA PRO A 266 -5.74 -16.36 -6.17
C PRO A 266 -5.34 -16.81 -4.76
N PHE A 267 -4.14 -17.37 -4.62
CA PHE A 267 -3.55 -17.67 -3.33
C PHE A 267 -2.65 -16.52 -2.91
N GLN A 268 -2.85 -16.06 -1.68
CA GLN A 268 -2.04 -15.05 -1.02
C GLN A 268 -1.89 -15.44 0.44
N THR A 269 -0.66 -15.48 0.91
CA THR A 269 -0.35 -15.68 2.33
C THR A 269 0.76 -14.74 2.76
N ILE A 270 0.82 -14.46 4.06
CA ILE A 270 1.94 -13.72 4.66
C ILE A 270 2.58 -14.64 5.69
N ILE A 271 3.86 -14.93 5.49
CA ILE A 271 4.71 -15.64 6.44
C ILE A 271 5.70 -14.66 7.07
N TYR A 272 6.31 -15.06 8.18
CA TYR A 272 7.38 -14.30 8.80
C TYR A 272 8.69 -15.07 8.71
N SER A 273 9.76 -14.40 8.30
CA SER A 273 11.09 -14.98 8.24
C SER A 273 11.54 -15.48 9.62
N SER A 274 12.45 -16.44 9.63
CA SER A 274 13.07 -16.99 10.84
C SER A 274 14.59 -17.02 10.70
N THR A 275 15.27 -17.43 11.77
CA THR A 275 16.68 -17.82 11.77
C THR A 275 16.94 -19.16 11.05
N GLU A 276 15.94 -19.68 10.35
CA GLU A 276 15.96 -20.88 9.51
C GLU A 276 15.17 -20.61 8.23
N VAL A 277 15.37 -21.43 7.19
CA VAL A 277 14.61 -21.36 5.94
C VAL A 277 13.14 -21.68 6.18
N ARG A 278 12.23 -20.81 5.71
CA ARG A 278 10.79 -21.06 5.74
C ARG A 278 10.34 -21.74 4.46
N ASN A 279 9.80 -22.94 4.60
CA ASN A 279 9.27 -23.71 3.48
C ASN A 279 7.79 -23.40 3.27
N VAL A 280 7.44 -23.04 2.04
CA VAL A 280 6.07 -22.78 1.60
C VAL A 280 5.68 -23.82 0.56
N MET A 281 4.63 -24.59 0.83
CA MET A 281 4.10 -25.53 -0.14
C MET A 281 3.35 -24.77 -1.25
N ILE A 282 3.79 -24.98 -2.48
CA ILE A 282 3.15 -24.46 -3.69
C ILE A 282 2.39 -25.61 -4.35
N GLU A 283 1.08 -25.45 -4.52
CA GLU A 283 0.20 -26.50 -5.03
C GLU A 283 -1.02 -25.92 -5.72
N ASN A 284 -1.71 -26.75 -6.52
CA ASN A 284 -2.96 -26.40 -7.20
C ASN A 284 -2.82 -25.14 -8.08
N ILE A 285 -1.65 -24.91 -8.68
CA ILE A 285 -1.42 -23.81 -9.61
C ILE A 285 -2.32 -23.99 -10.82
N LYS A 286 -3.00 -22.91 -11.24
CA LYS A 286 -3.80 -22.92 -12.46
C LYS A 286 -2.88 -22.92 -13.68
N TYR A 287 -2.86 -24.03 -14.43
CA TYR A 287 -2.12 -24.11 -15.69
C TYR A 287 -2.53 -22.99 -16.66
N LYS A 288 -1.52 -22.41 -17.31
CA LYS A 288 -1.64 -21.53 -18.47
C LYS A 288 -0.48 -21.85 -19.42
N PRO A 289 -0.68 -21.73 -20.74
CA PRO A 289 0.38 -21.98 -21.72
C PRO A 289 1.47 -20.89 -21.74
N ASN A 290 1.22 -19.74 -21.10
CA ASN A 290 2.20 -18.66 -20.97
C ASN A 290 3.02 -18.82 -19.69
N ALA A 291 4.13 -18.08 -19.59
CA ALA A 291 4.98 -18.08 -18.39
C ALA A 291 4.17 -17.86 -17.10
N MET A 292 4.42 -18.75 -16.13
CA MET A 292 3.78 -18.77 -14.82
C MET A 292 4.82 -18.47 -13.74
N PHE A 293 4.40 -17.74 -12.72
CA PHE A 293 5.29 -17.29 -11.65
C PHE A 293 4.62 -17.37 -10.29
N VAL A 294 5.43 -17.62 -9.27
CA VAL A 294 5.11 -17.32 -7.87
C VAL A 294 5.80 -16.00 -7.51
N LEU A 295 5.03 -15.02 -7.07
CA LEU A 295 5.56 -13.72 -6.63
C LEU A 295 5.84 -13.77 -5.13
N VAL A 296 7.08 -13.46 -4.75
CA VAL A 296 7.51 -13.40 -3.35
C VAL A 296 8.06 -12.00 -3.06
N GLU A 297 7.58 -11.34 -2.02
CA GLU A 297 8.01 -9.97 -1.69
C GLU A 297 8.02 -9.72 -0.18
N ILE A 298 8.95 -8.89 0.29
CA ILE A 298 8.88 -8.35 1.65
C ILE A 298 7.83 -7.24 1.68
N GLN A 299 6.92 -7.32 2.64
CA GLN A 299 5.84 -6.35 2.85
C GLN A 299 6.40 -5.05 3.46
N LYS A 300 6.89 -4.15 2.59
CA LYS A 300 7.60 -2.92 3.01
C LYS A 300 6.83 -2.08 4.02
N GLY A 301 5.51 -1.91 3.83
CA GLY A 301 4.67 -1.13 4.74
C GLY A 301 4.52 -1.73 6.15
N LYS A 302 4.76 -3.04 6.31
CA LYS A 302 4.79 -3.70 7.63
C LYS A 302 6.17 -3.61 8.30
N VAL A 303 7.26 -3.52 7.53
CA VAL A 303 8.62 -3.31 8.04
C VAL A 303 8.85 -1.85 8.43
N LEU A 304 8.36 -0.93 7.59
CA LEU A 304 8.40 0.52 7.79
C LEU A 304 6.97 1.05 7.99
N PRO A 305 6.40 0.94 9.21
CA PRO A 305 5.04 1.40 9.51
C PRO A 305 5.00 2.93 9.66
N ILE A 306 5.29 3.65 8.57
CA ILE A 306 5.23 5.11 8.51
C ILE A 306 3.76 5.55 8.51
N LYS A 307 3.39 6.37 9.49
CA LYS A 307 2.04 6.96 9.59
C LYS A 307 1.73 7.81 8.36
N SER A 308 0.46 7.91 7.99
CA SER A 308 0.03 8.69 6.81
C SER A 308 0.54 10.13 6.82
N ASP A 309 0.51 10.78 7.99
CA ASP A 309 0.97 12.16 8.18
C ASP A 309 2.48 12.35 7.96
N ASP A 310 3.25 11.27 8.04
CA ASP A 310 4.71 11.28 7.88
C ASP A 310 5.18 10.75 6.52
N LYS A 311 4.28 10.23 5.67
CA LYS A 311 4.65 9.56 4.41
C LYS A 311 5.46 10.45 3.47
N HIS A 312 5.06 11.72 3.31
CA HIS A 312 5.78 12.67 2.46
C HIS A 312 7.14 13.05 3.06
N LEU A 313 7.17 13.24 4.37
CA LEU A 313 8.38 13.63 5.11
C LEU A 313 9.43 12.50 5.15
N LEU A 314 8.99 11.25 5.18
CA LEU A 314 9.84 10.07 5.26
C LEU A 314 9.95 9.30 3.94
N LYS A 315 9.60 9.94 2.82
CA LYS A 315 9.68 9.35 1.46
C LYS A 315 11.04 8.71 1.18
N PHE A 316 12.13 9.37 1.60
CA PHE A 316 13.49 8.88 1.42
C PHE A 316 13.76 7.49 2.04
N LEU A 317 13.09 7.13 3.15
CA LEU A 317 13.25 5.81 3.77
C LEU A 317 12.61 4.71 2.92
N ARG A 318 11.47 5.01 2.32
CA ARG A 318 10.80 4.10 1.40
C ARG A 318 11.65 3.90 0.13
N ASP A 319 12.24 4.98 -0.36
CA ASP A 319 13.07 4.96 -1.57
C ASP A 319 14.42 4.26 -1.32
N ALA A 320 14.96 4.35 -0.10
CA ALA A 320 16.13 3.59 0.35
C ALA A 320 15.85 2.09 0.53
N PHE A 321 14.63 1.71 0.90
CA PHE A 321 14.27 0.30 1.13
C PHE A 321 13.93 -0.42 -0.19
N GLN A 322 14.94 -0.71 -1.01
CA GLN A 322 14.81 -1.29 -2.35
C GLN A 322 14.79 -2.83 -2.38
N VAL A 323 13.92 -3.45 -1.58
CA VAL A 323 13.67 -4.89 -1.75
C VAL A 323 12.73 -5.10 -2.94
N ASN A 324 13.22 -5.75 -4.00
CA ASN A 324 12.42 -6.05 -5.18
C ASN A 324 11.61 -7.34 -4.99
N PRO A 325 10.37 -7.41 -5.51
CA PRO A 325 9.66 -8.67 -5.61
C PRO A 325 10.45 -9.67 -6.47
N ILE A 326 10.51 -10.92 -6.01
CA ILE A 326 11.14 -12.02 -6.75
C ILE A 326 10.03 -12.79 -7.46
N GLN A 327 10.20 -12.99 -8.77
CA GLN A 327 9.37 -13.86 -9.58
C GLN A 327 10.07 -15.22 -9.69
N VAL A 328 9.52 -16.21 -9.00
CA VAL A 328 9.99 -17.61 -9.12
C VAL A 328 9.26 -18.24 -10.29
N GLU A 329 10.00 -18.67 -11.30
CA GLU A 329 9.43 -19.30 -12.49
C GLU A 329 8.78 -20.64 -12.14
N VAL A 330 7.68 -20.96 -12.81
CA VAL A 330 6.98 -22.23 -12.67
C VAL A 330 7.06 -22.97 -13.99
N ASN A 331 7.87 -24.02 -14.04
CA ASN A 331 7.86 -24.99 -15.12
C ASN A 331 6.73 -26.00 -14.87
N TYR A 332 5.58 -25.77 -15.50
CA TYR A 332 4.41 -26.62 -15.33
C TYR A 332 4.28 -27.60 -16.50
N GLU A 333 4.45 -28.89 -16.22
CA GLU A 333 4.35 -29.94 -17.22
C GLU A 333 3.04 -30.72 -17.06
N LEU A 334 2.20 -30.70 -18.10
CA LEU A 334 1.01 -31.54 -18.19
C LEU A 334 1.41 -33.03 -18.35
N PRO A 335 0.61 -33.96 -17.83
CA PRO A 335 0.93 -35.38 -17.89
C PRO A 335 0.96 -35.88 -19.34
N LYS A 336 1.91 -36.76 -19.65
CA LYS A 336 1.98 -37.42 -20.95
C LYS A 336 0.91 -38.49 -21.06
N ILE A 337 0.17 -38.50 -22.17
CA ILE A 337 -0.99 -39.38 -22.37
C ILE A 337 -0.69 -40.40 -23.46
N TYR A 338 -0.91 -41.68 -23.14
CA TYR A 338 -1.00 -42.75 -24.14
C TYR A 338 -2.46 -43.17 -24.27
N ILE A 339 -2.96 -43.18 -25.50
CA ILE A 339 -4.30 -43.68 -25.81
C ILE A 339 -4.17 -45.17 -26.15
N GLU A 340 -4.72 -46.02 -25.29
CA GLU A 340 -4.78 -47.46 -25.50
C GLU A 340 -6.08 -47.78 -26.23
N ASP A 341 -5.93 -48.15 -27.50
CA ASP A 341 -7.02 -48.65 -28.33
C ASP A 341 -7.16 -50.16 -28.09
N LYS A 342 -8.06 -50.53 -27.18
CA LYS A 342 -8.41 -51.93 -26.97
C LYS A 342 -9.61 -52.28 -27.85
N MET A 343 -9.36 -53.13 -28.84
CA MET A 343 -10.37 -53.96 -29.50
C MET A 343 -11.48 -53.19 -30.26
N ASN A 344 -11.24 -51.99 -30.77
CA ASN A 344 -12.24 -51.39 -31.67
C ASN A 344 -11.98 -51.82 -33.12
N LYS A 345 -12.78 -52.78 -33.60
CA LYS A 345 -12.68 -53.33 -34.97
C LYS A 345 -13.43 -52.51 -36.02
N SER A 346 -14.15 -51.46 -35.60
CA SER A 346 -14.92 -50.62 -36.52
C SER A 346 -13.99 -49.80 -37.43
N PRO A 347 -14.19 -49.80 -38.76
CA PRO A 347 -13.40 -48.98 -39.69
C PRO A 347 -13.55 -47.47 -39.41
N TYR A 348 -14.62 -47.08 -38.72
CA TYR A 348 -14.95 -45.68 -38.42
C TYR A 348 -14.36 -45.16 -37.11
N TYR A 349 -13.61 -45.99 -36.36
CA TYR A 349 -13.03 -45.57 -35.08
C TYR A 349 -12.07 -44.38 -35.21
N HIS A 350 -11.47 -44.17 -36.38
CA HIS A 350 -10.58 -43.03 -36.64
C HIS A 350 -11.25 -41.68 -36.36
N TYR A 351 -12.53 -41.49 -36.70
CA TYR A 351 -13.27 -40.25 -36.38
C TYR A 351 -13.24 -39.92 -34.89
N LEU A 352 -13.53 -40.93 -34.04
CA LEU A 352 -13.52 -40.75 -32.58
C LEU A 352 -12.10 -40.56 -32.04
N LYS A 353 -11.14 -41.35 -32.55
CA LYS A 353 -9.73 -41.27 -32.14
C LYS A 353 -9.15 -39.88 -32.44
N ASP A 354 -9.38 -39.36 -33.64
CA ASP A 354 -8.88 -38.07 -34.09
C ASP A 354 -9.52 -36.93 -33.28
N ALA A 355 -10.82 -37.02 -32.99
CA ALA A 355 -11.50 -36.05 -32.12
C ALA A 355 -10.95 -36.04 -30.68
N ILE A 356 -10.70 -37.22 -30.10
CA ILE A 356 -10.07 -37.35 -28.77
C ILE A 356 -8.66 -36.75 -28.80
N GLN A 357 -7.85 -37.09 -29.80
CA GLN A 357 -6.48 -36.56 -29.96
C GLN A 357 -6.49 -35.03 -30.12
N HIS A 358 -7.40 -34.50 -30.93
CA HIS A 358 -7.59 -33.06 -31.13
C HIS A 358 -7.99 -32.35 -29.84
N SER A 359 -8.87 -32.95 -29.03
CA SER A 359 -9.29 -32.41 -27.74
C SER A 359 -8.10 -32.27 -26.77
N PHE A 360 -7.24 -33.29 -26.67
CA PHE A 360 -6.01 -33.21 -25.88
C PHE A 360 -5.03 -32.17 -26.41
N GLY A 361 -4.87 -32.09 -27.73
CA GLY A 361 -4.03 -31.08 -28.37
C GLY A 361 -4.48 -29.65 -28.05
N LYS A 362 -5.79 -29.37 -28.13
CA LYS A 362 -6.38 -28.07 -27.72
C LYS A 362 -6.11 -27.74 -26.26
N GLN A 363 -6.05 -28.74 -25.39
CA GLN A 363 -5.75 -28.59 -23.98
C GLN A 363 -4.24 -28.67 -23.65
N HIS A 364 -3.37 -28.69 -24.68
CA HIS A 364 -1.91 -28.69 -24.56
C HIS A 364 -1.30 -29.95 -23.91
N PHE A 365 -2.06 -31.06 -23.84
CA PHE A 365 -1.50 -32.33 -23.38
C PHE A 365 -0.57 -32.92 -24.44
N SER A 366 0.50 -33.56 -23.98
CA SER A 366 1.44 -34.29 -24.84
C SER A 366 0.99 -35.73 -25.03
N LEU A 367 0.67 -36.10 -26.27
CA LEU A 367 0.37 -37.48 -26.66
C LEU A 367 1.67 -38.24 -26.98
N VAL A 368 1.79 -39.46 -26.47
CA VAL A 368 2.96 -40.32 -26.73
C VAL A 368 2.55 -41.60 -27.45
N SER A 369 3.44 -42.14 -28.29
CA SER A 369 3.20 -43.37 -29.07
C SER A 369 3.48 -44.67 -28.28
N SER A 370 4.13 -44.57 -27.12
CA SER A 370 4.53 -45.71 -26.29
C SER A 370 3.93 -45.62 -24.90
N LYS A 371 3.30 -46.72 -24.46
CA LYS A 371 2.77 -46.88 -23.09
C LYS A 371 3.83 -46.65 -22.01
N LYS A 372 5.11 -46.97 -22.28
CA LYS A 372 6.20 -46.77 -21.32
C LYS A 372 6.49 -45.28 -21.06
N ALA A 373 6.33 -44.44 -22.08
CA ALA A 373 6.60 -43.00 -22.02
C ALA A 373 5.47 -42.17 -21.41
N ALA A 374 4.32 -42.77 -21.09
CA ALA A 374 3.13 -42.09 -20.61
C ALA A 374 3.07 -41.99 -19.08
N ASP A 375 2.41 -40.94 -18.58
CA ASP A 375 2.02 -40.82 -17.19
C ASP A 375 0.63 -41.40 -16.95
N LEU A 376 -0.27 -41.17 -17.93
CA LEU A 376 -1.65 -41.62 -17.93
C LEU A 376 -1.93 -42.49 -19.15
N ILE A 377 -2.70 -43.56 -18.94
CA ILE A 377 -3.21 -44.43 -20.00
C ILE A 377 -4.71 -44.19 -20.12
N PHE A 378 -5.14 -43.77 -21.30
CA PHE A 378 -6.54 -43.56 -21.64
C PHE A 378 -7.04 -44.77 -22.40
N VAL A 379 -7.86 -45.60 -21.76
CA VAL A 379 -8.47 -46.77 -22.40
C VAL A 379 -9.83 -46.35 -22.92
N VAL A 380 -9.97 -46.30 -24.24
CA VAL A 380 -11.24 -45.97 -24.90
C VAL A 380 -11.98 -47.27 -25.19
N LYS A 381 -13.21 -47.39 -24.70
CA LYS A 381 -14.11 -48.52 -24.98
C LYS A 381 -15.31 -48.00 -25.73
N VAL A 382 -15.67 -48.68 -26.81
CA VAL A 382 -16.80 -48.31 -27.65
C VAL A 382 -17.88 -49.37 -27.58
N HIS A 383 -19.12 -48.93 -27.45
CA HIS A 383 -20.32 -49.75 -27.35
C HIS A 383 -21.25 -49.41 -28.51
N GLU A 384 -21.42 -50.36 -29.42
CA GLU A 384 -22.32 -50.23 -30.56
C GLU A 384 -23.60 -51.06 -30.33
N SER A 385 -24.74 -50.53 -30.74
CA SER A 385 -26.00 -51.28 -30.74
C SER A 385 -26.86 -50.96 -31.96
N ASN A 386 -27.66 -51.93 -32.39
CA ASN A 386 -28.64 -51.76 -33.45
C ASN A 386 -29.97 -51.33 -32.81
N ALA A 387 -30.54 -50.21 -33.26
CA ALA A 387 -31.77 -49.69 -32.66
C ALA A 387 -33.04 -50.03 -33.44
N ASN A 388 -32.95 -50.19 -34.76
CA ASN A 388 -34.08 -50.60 -35.60
C ASN A 388 -33.59 -51.13 -36.96
N THR A 389 -34.00 -52.34 -37.34
CA THR A 389 -33.59 -53.01 -38.58
C THR A 389 -34.75 -53.32 -39.54
N THR A 390 -36.00 -53.12 -39.10
CA THR A 390 -37.24 -53.53 -39.79
C THR A 390 -37.82 -52.50 -40.76
N SER A 391 -37.33 -51.26 -40.78
CA SER A 391 -37.74 -50.22 -41.75
C SER A 391 -36.72 -50.03 -42.88
N GLN A 392 -37.11 -49.30 -43.94
CA GLN A 392 -36.19 -48.86 -45.02
C GLN A 392 -35.04 -47.99 -44.50
N VAL A 393 -35.18 -47.42 -43.30
CA VAL A 393 -34.19 -46.59 -42.63
C VAL A 393 -33.51 -47.39 -41.53
N LYS A 394 -32.20 -47.61 -41.65
CA LYS A 394 -31.39 -48.30 -40.65
C LYS A 394 -30.87 -47.32 -39.61
N THR A 395 -30.84 -47.76 -38.34
CA THR A 395 -30.35 -46.96 -37.22
C THR A 395 -29.29 -47.70 -36.43
N LYS A 396 -28.16 -47.02 -36.20
CA LYS A 396 -27.07 -47.44 -35.30
C LYS A 396 -26.94 -46.47 -34.13
N ARG A 397 -26.60 -47.00 -32.97
CA ARG A 397 -26.26 -46.22 -31.78
C ARG A 397 -24.84 -46.52 -31.34
N LEU A 398 -24.14 -45.46 -30.96
CA LEU A 398 -22.76 -45.48 -30.49
C LEU A 398 -22.70 -44.78 -29.14
N SER A 399 -22.11 -45.41 -28.15
CA SER A 399 -21.60 -44.72 -26.95
C SER A 399 -20.17 -45.16 -26.69
N TYR A 400 -19.42 -44.35 -25.96
CA TYR A 400 -18.06 -44.70 -25.57
C TYR A 400 -17.81 -44.37 -24.10
N SER A 401 -16.87 -45.10 -23.50
CA SER A 401 -16.35 -44.79 -22.19
C SER A 401 -14.84 -44.65 -22.23
N ILE A 402 -14.32 -43.79 -21.37
CA ILE A 402 -12.89 -43.53 -21.20
C ILE A 402 -12.53 -43.88 -19.77
N GLU A 403 -11.65 -44.86 -19.60
CA GLU A 403 -11.00 -45.15 -18.32
C GLU A 403 -9.60 -44.55 -18.33
N VAL A 404 -9.34 -43.64 -17.40
CA VAL A 404 -8.01 -43.07 -17.22
C VAL A 404 -7.30 -43.82 -16.10
N ARG A 405 -6.15 -44.41 -16.42
CA ARG A 405 -5.35 -45.19 -15.49
C ARG A 405 -4.01 -44.53 -15.26
N ASN A 406 -3.53 -44.53 -14.01
CA ASN A 406 -2.15 -44.16 -13.71
C ASN A 406 -1.23 -45.27 -14.24
N ARG A 407 -0.24 -44.93 -15.09
CA ARG A 407 0.66 -45.94 -15.68
C ARG A 407 1.46 -46.71 -14.63
N LYS A 408 1.96 -46.05 -13.58
CA LYS A 408 2.81 -46.69 -12.54
C LYS A 408 2.00 -47.53 -11.56
N LYS A 409 0.89 -46.99 -11.05
CA LYS A 409 0.07 -47.63 -10.00
C LYS A 409 -0.98 -48.59 -10.57
N GLY A 410 -1.35 -48.45 -11.85
CA GLY A 410 -2.36 -49.28 -12.51
C GLY A 410 -3.81 -49.00 -12.10
N ASN A 411 -4.04 -48.16 -11.08
CA ASN A 411 -5.37 -47.80 -10.61
C ASN A 411 -6.09 -46.83 -11.57
N ILE A 412 -7.42 -46.92 -11.59
CA ILE A 412 -8.28 -45.98 -12.30
C ILE A 412 -8.32 -44.67 -11.51
N VAL A 413 -8.01 -43.56 -12.18
CA VAL A 413 -8.03 -42.21 -11.58
C VAL A 413 -9.21 -41.37 -12.03
N TYR A 414 -9.83 -41.73 -13.16
CA TYR A 414 -11.00 -41.06 -13.69
C TYR A 414 -11.75 -41.98 -14.67
N THR A 415 -13.07 -41.85 -14.72
CA THR A 415 -13.92 -42.50 -15.71
C THR A 415 -14.88 -41.48 -16.32
N TYR A 416 -15.13 -41.65 -17.61
CA TYR A 416 -16.12 -40.88 -18.34
C TYR A 416 -16.94 -41.83 -19.21
N SER A 417 -18.23 -41.53 -19.35
CA SER A 417 -19.13 -42.22 -20.28
C SER A 417 -19.88 -41.17 -21.08
N SER A 418 -19.88 -41.32 -22.40
CA SER A 418 -20.64 -40.46 -23.29
C SER A 418 -22.13 -40.79 -23.25
N GLU A 419 -22.94 -39.89 -23.77
CA GLU A 419 -24.29 -40.21 -24.20
C GLU A 419 -24.29 -41.13 -25.44
N SER A 420 -25.47 -41.56 -25.87
CA SER A 420 -25.63 -42.39 -27.07
C SER A 420 -25.87 -41.54 -28.32
N TYR A 421 -24.95 -41.58 -29.27
CA TYR A 421 -25.06 -40.92 -30.57
C TYR A 421 -25.80 -41.80 -31.58
N LYS A 422 -26.80 -41.23 -32.26
CA LYS A 422 -27.67 -41.94 -33.22
C LYS A 422 -27.29 -41.61 -34.65
N GLY A 423 -26.85 -42.62 -35.41
CA GLY A 423 -26.67 -42.55 -36.86
C GLY A 423 -27.87 -43.15 -37.59
N VAL A 424 -28.26 -42.52 -38.69
CA VAL A 424 -29.46 -42.87 -39.48
C VAL A 424 -29.12 -42.80 -40.96
N ALA A 425 -29.32 -43.91 -41.67
CA ALA A 425 -29.06 -44.02 -43.10
C ALA A 425 -29.88 -45.14 -43.74
N TYR A 426 -29.71 -45.36 -45.05
CA TYR A 426 -30.39 -46.44 -45.77
C TYR A 426 -29.65 -47.78 -45.64
N SER A 427 -28.36 -47.77 -45.29
CA SER A 427 -27.56 -48.96 -44.96
C SER A 427 -27.11 -48.94 -43.48
N LEU A 428 -26.85 -50.13 -42.92
CA LEU A 428 -26.32 -50.26 -41.56
C LEU A 428 -24.90 -49.70 -41.41
N ASP A 429 -24.11 -49.77 -42.49
CA ASP A 429 -22.72 -49.31 -42.55
C ASP A 429 -22.65 -47.77 -42.51
N GLU A 430 -23.37 -47.09 -43.41
CA GLU A 430 -23.51 -45.62 -43.39
C GLU A 430 -24.16 -45.11 -42.09
N ALA A 431 -25.11 -45.86 -41.54
CA ALA A 431 -25.70 -45.50 -40.25
C ALA A 431 -24.66 -45.61 -39.13
N ASN A 432 -23.71 -46.55 -39.21
CA ASN A 432 -22.62 -46.66 -38.26
C ASN A 432 -21.63 -45.50 -38.43
N GLU A 433 -21.19 -45.22 -39.65
CA GLU A 433 -20.31 -44.08 -39.95
C GLU A 433 -20.88 -42.76 -39.41
N LYS A 434 -22.16 -42.48 -39.68
CA LYS A 434 -22.84 -41.28 -39.17
C LYS A 434 -22.94 -41.23 -37.65
N ALA A 435 -22.95 -42.37 -36.97
CA ALA A 435 -22.92 -42.41 -35.51
C ALA A 435 -21.53 -42.01 -34.98
N TYR A 436 -20.44 -42.46 -35.62
CA TYR A 436 -19.07 -42.06 -35.30
C TYR A 436 -18.80 -40.59 -35.58
N ILE A 437 -19.23 -40.07 -36.74
CA ILE A 437 -19.10 -38.64 -37.09
C ILE A 437 -19.85 -37.73 -36.10
N LYS A 438 -20.95 -38.20 -35.50
CA LYS A 438 -21.67 -37.43 -34.47
C LYS A 438 -21.02 -37.47 -33.09
N ALA A 439 -20.22 -38.52 -32.81
CA ALA A 439 -19.55 -38.70 -31.53
C ALA A 439 -18.19 -37.98 -31.48
N SER A 440 -17.60 -37.72 -32.65
CA SER A 440 -16.44 -36.84 -32.87
C SER A 440 -16.82 -35.37 -32.84
#